data_AF-A0A5K0VMD4-F1
#
_entry.id   AF-A0A5K0VMD4-F1
#
_cell.length_a   1.000
_cell.length_b   1.000
_cell.length_c   1.000
_cell.angle_alpha   90.00
_cell.angle_beta   90.00
_cell.angle_gamma   90.00
#
_symmetry.space_group_name_H-M   'P 1'
#
loop_
_entity.id
_entity.type
_entity.pdbx_description
1 polymer ?
#
loop_
_entity_poly.entity_id
_entity_poly.type
_entity_poly.pdbx_seq_one_letter_code
_entity_poly.pdbx_strand_id
1 'polypeptide(L)'
;AVAGFSSSSDTGKGKSKQSSKHITHGFHLVKGKSNHAMEDYVVAEFRKVKDSELGLFAIFDGHLGHDVPNYLKAHLFDNILNE
;
A
#
# COMPACT_ATOMS: atom_id res chain seq x y z
N ALA A 1 25.17 24.10 10.31
CA ALA A 1 23.72 24.16 10.04
C ALA A 1 23.22 22.73 9.89
N VAL A 2 22.24 22.30 10.69
CA VAL A 2 21.61 20.98 10.55
C VAL A 2 20.35 21.14 9.72
N ALA A 3 20.44 20.86 8.41
CA ALA A 3 19.27 20.70 7.57
C ALA A 3 18.80 19.24 7.73
N GLY A 4 17.89 19.01 8.67
CA GLY A 4 17.22 17.73 8.81
C GLY A 4 16.34 17.48 7.59
N PHE A 5 16.78 16.62 6.69
CA PHE A 5 15.90 16.02 5.69
C PHE A 5 15.00 15.03 6.40
N SER A 6 13.76 15.44 6.73
CA SER A 6 12.72 14.49 7.11
C SER A 6 12.38 13.65 5.88
N SER A 7 13.04 12.51 5.70
CA SER A 7 12.57 11.49 4.76
C SER A 7 11.18 11.07 5.24
N SER A 8 10.14 11.35 4.45
CA SER A 8 8.79 10.87 4.71
C SER A 8 8.77 9.35 4.53
N SER A 9 9.23 8.62 5.55
CA SER A 9 9.10 7.17 5.64
C SER A 9 7.65 6.85 6.00
N ASP A 10 6.96 6.12 5.14
CA ASP A 10 5.66 5.56 5.47
C ASP A 10 5.84 4.13 5.97
N THR A 11 5.26 3.82 7.12
CA THR A 11 5.30 2.49 7.72
C THR A 11 3.90 2.09 8.10
N GLY A 12 3.53 0.86 7.79
CA GLY A 12 2.24 0.32 8.18
C GLY A 12 2.34 -1.13 8.60
N LYS A 13 1.36 -1.58 9.38
CA LYS A 13 1.21 -2.96 9.80
C LYS A 13 -0.24 -3.25 10.12
N GLY A 14 -0.61 -4.51 10.06
CA GLY A 14 -1.97 -4.93 10.36
C GLY A 14 -2.09 -6.44 10.50
N LYS A 15 -3.31 -6.87 10.83
CA LYS A 15 -3.65 -8.28 11.00
C LYS A 15 -5.12 -8.52 10.66
N SER A 16 -5.43 -9.73 10.22
CA SER A 16 -6.80 -10.18 9.96
C SER A 16 -7.62 -10.12 11.25
N LYS A 17 -8.90 -9.73 11.14
CA LYS A 17 -9.80 -9.54 12.30
C LYS A 17 -10.84 -10.64 12.42
N GLN A 18 -11.24 -11.28 11.32
CA GLN A 18 -12.44 -12.14 11.30
C GLN A 18 -12.23 -13.51 10.66
N SER A 19 -11.08 -13.78 10.02
CA SER A 19 -10.81 -15.11 9.48
C SER A 19 -10.32 -16.11 10.54
N SER A 20 -10.69 -17.38 10.39
CA SER A 20 -10.04 -18.51 11.09
C SER A 20 -8.53 -18.58 10.84
N LYS A 21 -8.06 -17.91 9.78
CA LYS A 21 -6.66 -17.74 9.44
C LYS A 21 -6.08 -16.50 10.13
N HIS A 22 -4.92 -16.66 10.75
CA HIS A 22 -4.19 -15.56 11.38
C HIS A 22 -3.19 -14.98 10.38
N ILE A 23 -3.58 -13.92 9.67
CA ILE A 23 -2.71 -13.21 8.73
C ILE A 23 -2.23 -11.94 9.40
N THR A 24 -0.92 -11.72 9.42
CA THR A 24 -0.29 -10.47 9.86
C THR A 24 0.55 -9.91 8.72
N HIS A 25 0.68 -8.60 8.65
CA HIS A 25 1.48 -7.92 7.63
C HIS A 25 2.17 -6.69 8.21
N GLY A 26 3.22 -6.25 7.51
CA GLY A 26 3.92 -5.00 7.76
C GLY A 26 4.61 -4.53 6.48
N PHE A 27 4.83 -3.22 6.37
CA PHE A 27 5.58 -2.63 5.28
C PHE A 27 6.36 -1.40 5.75
N HIS A 28 7.39 -1.06 4.97
CA HIS A 28 8.16 0.16 5.12
C HIS A 28 8.45 0.68 3.72
N LEU A 29 8.00 1.90 3.45
CA LEU A 29 8.16 2.59 2.18
C LEU A 29 9.14 3.74 2.36
N VAL A 30 10.19 3.73 1.55
CA VAL A 30 11.27 4.72 1.60
C VAL A 30 11.62 5.19 0.20
N LYS A 31 11.74 6.51 0.03
CA LYS A 31 12.19 7.14 -1.23
C LYS A 31 13.57 6.66 -1.69
N GLY A 32 14.42 6.29 -0.74
CA GLY A 32 15.83 6.04 -1.02
C GLY A 32 16.55 7.29 -1.50
N LYS A 33 17.58 7.12 -2.35
CA LYS A 33 18.49 8.19 -2.79
C LYS A 33 18.13 8.80 -4.15
N SER A 34 16.96 8.47 -4.71
CA SER A 34 16.56 8.94 -6.03
C SER A 34 16.33 10.45 -6.05
N ASN A 35 16.69 11.09 -7.16
CA ASN A 35 16.39 12.50 -7.42
C ASN A 35 14.93 12.72 -7.86
N HIS A 36 14.25 11.67 -8.32
CA HIS A 36 12.81 11.68 -8.62
C HIS A 36 11.98 11.70 -7.35
N ALA A 37 10.67 11.99 -7.43
CA ALA A 37 9.78 11.87 -6.28
C ALA A 37 9.59 10.39 -5.87
N MET A 38 9.02 10.13 -4.69
CA MET A 38 8.63 8.78 -4.27
C MET A 38 7.36 8.39 -5.04
N GLU A 39 7.50 7.65 -6.15
CA GLU A 39 6.40 7.27 -7.03
C GLU A 39 5.81 5.88 -6.71
N ASP A 40 6.49 5.07 -5.89
CA ASP A 40 5.95 3.77 -5.47
C ASP A 40 4.87 3.93 -4.40
N TYR A 41 3.91 3.01 -4.43
CA TYR A 41 2.81 2.92 -3.48
C TYR A 41 2.70 1.51 -2.94
N VAL A 42 2.31 1.42 -1.68
CA VAL A 42 1.99 0.15 -1.04
C VAL A 42 0.52 0.14 -0.62
N VAL A 43 -0.13 -0.99 -0.87
CA VAL A 43 -1.49 -1.30 -0.42
C VAL A 43 -1.40 -2.49 0.50
N ALA A 44 -1.98 -2.34 1.68
CA ALA A 44 -2.14 -3.43 2.64
C ALA A 44 -3.50 -3.24 3.33
N GLU A 45 -4.54 -3.81 2.73
CA GLU A 45 -5.93 -3.64 3.17
C GLU A 45 -6.58 -5.00 3.39
N PHE A 46 -7.39 -5.11 4.44
CA PHE A 46 -8.36 -6.18 4.61
C PHE A 46 -9.77 -5.62 4.41
N ARG A 47 -10.60 -6.37 3.68
CA ARG A 47 -11.99 -6.03 3.42
C ARG A 47 -12.88 -7.24 3.70
N LYS A 48 -13.99 -7.01 4.39
CA LYS A 48 -15.02 -8.04 4.56
C LYS A 48 -15.89 -8.08 3.31
N VAL A 49 -15.96 -9.23 2.65
CA VAL A 49 -16.80 -9.49 1.48
C VAL A 49 -17.66 -10.70 1.77
N LYS A 50 -18.98 -10.48 1.91
CA LYS A 50 -19.94 -11.49 2.39
C LYS A 50 -19.49 -12.06 3.74
N ASP A 51 -19.31 -13.39 3.80
CA ASP A 51 -18.90 -14.11 5.02
C ASP A 51 -17.38 -14.31 5.13
N SER A 52 -16.61 -13.77 4.18
CA SER A 52 -15.16 -13.92 4.11
C SER A 52 -14.43 -12.59 4.33
N GLU A 53 -13.26 -12.65 4.95
CA GLU A 53 -12.30 -11.54 4.97
C GLU A 53 -11.29 -11.77 3.85
N LEU A 54 -11.17 -10.82 2.94
CA LEU A 54 -10.22 -10.82 1.84
C LEU A 54 -9.16 -9.75 2.10
N GLY A 55 -7.91 -10.03 1.72
CA GLY A 55 -6.82 -9.07 1.84
C GLY A 55 -6.22 -8.76 0.48
N LEU A 56 -5.99 -7.47 0.20
CA LEU A 56 -5.16 -7.03 -0.92
C LEU A 56 -3.84 -6.49 -0.39
N PHE A 57 -2.76 -7.10 -0.84
CA PHE A 57 -1.38 -6.69 -0.58
C PHE A 57 -0.69 -6.47 -1.90
N ALA A 58 -0.35 -5.22 -2.22
CA ALA A 58 0.23 -4.86 -3.51
C ALA A 58 1.29 -3.77 -3.37
N ILE A 59 2.24 -3.77 -4.30
CA ILE A 59 3.21 -2.71 -4.50
C ILE A 59 3.02 -2.22 -5.93
N PHE A 60 2.84 -0.91 -6.09
CA PHE A 60 2.79 -0.27 -7.40
C PHE A 60 4.07 0.54 -7.56
N ASP A 61 4.94 0.14 -8.48
CA ASP A 61 6.14 0.88 -8.86
C ASP A 61 5.71 1.96 -9.87
N GLY A 62 5.62 3.20 -9.39
CA GLY A 62 5.20 4.33 -10.21
C GLY A 62 6.32 4.75 -11.16
N HIS A 63 5.94 5.15 -12.38
CA HIS A 63 6.89 5.68 -13.35
C HIS A 63 6.27 6.86 -14.08
N LEU A 64 6.98 7.99 -14.07
CA LEU A 64 6.59 9.24 -14.75
C LEU A 64 5.32 9.88 -14.14
N GLY A 65 5.17 9.78 -12.82
CA GLY A 65 4.12 10.45 -12.06
C GLY A 65 3.34 9.56 -11.11
N HIS A 66 2.44 10.20 -10.37
CA HIS A 66 1.70 9.58 -9.26
C HIS A 66 0.29 9.13 -9.64
N ASP A 67 -0.23 9.54 -10.80
CA ASP A 67 -1.65 9.41 -11.12
C ASP A 67 -2.07 7.95 -11.29
N VAL A 68 -1.28 7.16 -12.03
CA VAL A 68 -1.55 5.73 -12.25
C VAL A 68 -1.49 4.92 -10.94
N PRO A 69 -0.41 4.95 -10.15
CA PRO A 69 -0.36 4.17 -8.91
C PRO A 69 -1.36 4.66 -7.86
N ASN A 70 -1.71 5.96 -7.83
CA ASN A 70 -2.82 6.47 -7.02
C ASN A 70 -4.17 5.88 -7.45
N TYR A 71 -4.43 5.85 -8.76
CA TYR A 71 -5.66 5.26 -9.30
C TYR A 71 -5.76 3.77 -8.95
N LEU A 72 -4.68 3.00 -9.11
CA LEU A 72 -4.64 1.60 -8.72
C LEU A 72 -4.90 1.42 -7.22
N LYS A 73 -4.28 2.25 -6.37
CA LYS A 73 -4.51 2.22 -4.92
C LYS A 73 -5.98 2.45 -4.54
N ALA A 74 -6.67 3.32 -5.26
CA ALA A 74 -8.07 3.65 -4.98
C ALA A 74 -9.07 2.64 -5.56
N HIS A 75 -8.76 2.00 -6.70
CA HIS A 75 -9.76 1.28 -7.49
C HIS A 75 -9.45 -0.21 -7.72
N LEU A 76 -8.19 -0.66 -7.62
CA LEU A 76 -7.83 -2.02 -8.04
C LEU A 76 -8.54 -3.09 -7.20
N PHE A 77 -8.67 -2.89 -5.88
CA PHE A 77 -9.33 -3.88 -5.04
C PHE A 77 -10.81 -4.03 -5.41
N ASP A 78 -11.52 -2.91 -5.60
CA ASP A 78 -12.91 -2.92 -6.03
C ASP A 78 -13.08 -3.53 -7.42
N ASN A 79 -12.19 -3.24 -8.36
CA ASN A 79 -12.24 -3.81 -9.70
C ASN A 79 -12.10 -5.35 -9.66
N ILE A 80 -11.12 -5.87 -8.92
CA ILE A 80 -10.91 -7.32 -8.77
C ILE A 80 -12.12 -8.00 -8.12
N LEU A 81 -12.78 -7.35 -7.15
CA LEU A 81 -13.92 -7.92 -6.44
C LEU A 81 -15.22 -7.94 -7.26
N ASN A 82 -15.29 -7.15 -8.34
CA ASN A 82 -16.48 -6.98 -9.18
C ASN A 82 -16.32 -7.56 -10.59
N GLU A 83 -15.22 -8.23 -10.88
CA GLU A 83 -14.98 -9.00 -12.12
C GLU A 83 -15.65 -10.38 -12.08
#